data_AF-A0A9E1DPV5-F1
#
_entry.id   AF-A0A9E1DPV5-F1
#
_cell.length_a   1.000
_cell.length_b   1.000
_cell.length_c   1.000
_cell.angle_alpha   90.00
_cell.angle_beta   90.00
_cell.angle_gamma   90.00
#
_symmetry.space_group_name_H-M   'P 1'
#
loop_
_entity.id
_entity.type
_entity.pdbx_description
1 polymer ?
#
loop_
_entity_poly.entity_id
_entity_poly.type
_entity_poly.pdbx_seq_one_letter_code
_entity_poly.pdbx_strand_id
1 'polypeptide(L)'
;MNRFSTAFLVLTSALLASLSAFAATNGDGGDVILNGKSVSIPASTATVVRTADTPKTVKVYMQVPMGNRVCEETGTRMVFGRNPVCGYDTVLRTVWRNYCVRYERTPRGGTRCVAWQRRLESYPVSVMRACEYPVNYCVRYGTATHFETKKVKLVFRKAKKLSGSEQETFLLSGDQRAVGSSNADFTMKPLNTQATYEVKSSDFFGDKIKLKKISDEPMTLEVAPESNEEQVDNRS
;
A
#
# COMPACT_ATOMS: atom_id res chain seq x y z
N MET A 1 15.96 8.15 -82.18
CA MET A 1 16.02 7.07 -81.16
C MET A 1 14.92 7.38 -80.16
N ASN A 2 13.81 6.63 -80.10
CA ASN A 2 13.64 5.28 -79.52
C ASN A 2 14.14 5.23 -78.05
N ARG A 3 13.33 4.92 -77.02
CA ARG A 3 11.90 4.54 -76.91
C ARG A 3 11.36 4.92 -75.51
N PHE A 4 10.03 4.93 -75.35
CA PHE A 4 9.35 4.84 -74.04
C PHE A 4 9.78 3.59 -73.25
N SER A 5 9.78 3.66 -71.91
CA SER A 5 9.39 2.52 -71.07
C SER A 5 8.94 2.95 -69.66
N THR A 6 7.63 2.92 -69.44
CA THR A 6 6.99 2.94 -68.12
C THR A 6 7.05 1.54 -67.48
N ALA A 7 7.34 1.47 -66.17
CA ALA A 7 6.99 0.32 -65.32
C ALA A 7 6.63 0.87 -63.92
N PHE A 8 5.37 0.88 -63.47
CA PHE A 8 4.50 -0.21 -62.99
C PHE A 8 4.91 -0.84 -61.65
N LEU A 9 4.17 -0.44 -60.61
CA LEU A 9 3.51 -1.28 -59.58
C LEU A 9 4.32 -2.06 -58.52
N VAL A 10 3.58 -2.41 -57.44
CA VAL A 10 3.92 -3.22 -56.24
C VAL A 10 4.68 -2.41 -55.14
N LEU A 11 4.26 -2.35 -53.85
CA LEU A 11 3.09 -2.93 -53.13
C LEU A 11 2.49 -1.93 -52.10
N THR A 12 1.19 -2.02 -51.84
CA THR A 12 0.49 -1.41 -50.68
C THR A 12 0.69 -2.20 -49.39
N SER A 13 1.09 -1.58 -48.27
CA SER A 13 1.04 -2.19 -46.92
C SER A 13 1.14 -1.14 -45.80
N ALA A 14 0.04 -0.45 -45.49
CA ALA A 14 -0.08 0.43 -44.33
C ALA A 14 -1.55 0.64 -43.91
N LEU A 15 -2.34 -0.44 -43.81
CA LEU A 15 -3.70 -0.38 -43.27
C LEU A 15 -3.90 -1.52 -42.27
N LEU A 16 -3.76 -1.22 -40.97
CA LEU A 16 -4.34 -1.91 -39.80
C LEU A 16 -3.68 -1.37 -38.51
N ALA A 17 -4.09 -0.17 -38.10
CA ALA A 17 -3.92 0.34 -36.73
C ALA A 17 -5.30 0.74 -36.19
N SER A 18 -6.28 -0.16 -36.34
CA SER A 18 -7.65 0.03 -35.86
C SER A 18 -7.71 -0.14 -34.35
N LEU A 19 -7.92 1.00 -33.67
CA LEU A 19 -8.80 1.15 -32.50
C LEU A 19 -8.74 0.05 -31.43
N SER A 20 -7.97 0.31 -30.38
CA SER A 20 -8.31 -0.09 -29.01
C SER A 20 -7.88 0.96 -28.00
N ALA A 21 -8.23 2.22 -28.30
CA ALA A 21 -8.36 3.25 -27.28
C ALA A 21 -9.58 2.91 -26.41
N PHE A 22 -9.41 1.99 -25.47
CA PHE A 22 -10.38 1.77 -24.40
C PHE A 22 -10.49 3.07 -23.61
N ALA A 23 -11.66 3.71 -23.72
CA ALA A 23 -12.00 4.83 -22.88
C ALA A 23 -11.97 4.35 -21.42
N ALA A 24 -11.00 4.84 -20.64
CA ALA A 24 -11.02 4.72 -19.20
C ALA A 24 -12.17 5.61 -18.69
N THR A 25 -13.37 5.04 -18.63
CA THR A 25 -14.49 5.62 -17.90
C THR A 25 -14.12 5.64 -16.42
N ASN A 26 -13.70 6.80 -15.92
CA ASN A 26 -13.34 7.00 -14.52
C ASN A 26 -14.53 6.66 -13.63
N GLY A 27 -14.42 5.61 -12.80
CA GLY A 27 -15.49 5.16 -11.92
C GLY A 27 -15.26 3.72 -11.46
N ASP A 28 -15.80 2.76 -12.22
CA ASP A 28 -15.71 1.33 -11.91
C ASP A 28 -14.60 0.64 -12.71
N GLY A 29 -13.82 -0.23 -12.06
CA GLY A 29 -12.66 -0.93 -12.63
C GLY A 29 -12.95 -1.99 -13.70
N GLY A 30 -14.13 -1.95 -14.33
CA GLY A 30 -14.61 -2.89 -15.34
C GLY A 30 -14.87 -4.32 -14.83
N ASP A 31 -15.34 -5.16 -15.75
CA ASP A 31 -15.45 -6.61 -15.52
C ASP A 31 -14.10 -7.29 -15.78
N VAL A 32 -13.48 -7.79 -14.72
CA VAL A 32 -12.14 -8.39 -14.74
C VAL A 32 -12.22 -9.92 -14.68
N ILE A 33 -11.96 -10.58 -15.81
CA ILE A 33 -12.05 -12.04 -15.92
C ILE A 33 -10.86 -12.74 -15.25
N LEU A 34 -11.14 -13.63 -14.29
CA LEU A 34 -10.14 -14.29 -13.44
C LEU A 34 -9.50 -15.55 -14.05
N ASN A 35 -9.19 -15.57 -15.35
CA ASN A 35 -8.60 -16.75 -16.01
C ASN A 35 -7.11 -16.99 -15.67
N GLY A 36 -6.40 -15.99 -15.13
CA GLY A 36 -4.97 -16.07 -14.79
C GLY A 36 -4.67 -16.49 -13.34
N LYS A 37 -3.46 -16.99 -13.09
CA LYS A 37 -2.92 -17.15 -11.70
C LYS A 37 -2.72 -15.80 -11.00
N SER A 38 -2.64 -14.71 -11.76
CA SER A 38 -2.54 -13.34 -11.28
C SER A 38 -3.21 -12.37 -12.25
N VAL A 39 -3.77 -11.29 -11.72
CA VAL A 39 -4.37 -10.19 -12.49
C VAL A 39 -4.09 -8.85 -11.78
N SER A 40 -4.01 -7.76 -12.55
CA SER A 40 -3.82 -6.40 -12.02
C SER A 40 -5.03 -5.56 -12.36
N ILE A 41 -5.51 -4.78 -11.39
CA ILE A 41 -6.71 -3.96 -11.45
C ILE A 41 -6.29 -2.51 -11.11
N PRO A 42 -6.39 -1.55 -12.04
CA PRO A 42 -5.96 -0.16 -11.83
C PRO A 42 -7.02 0.67 -11.08
N ALA A 43 -7.72 0.05 -10.13
CA ALA A 43 -8.78 0.66 -9.33
C ALA A 43 -8.84 0.00 -7.94
N SER A 44 -9.41 0.71 -6.97
CA SER A 44 -9.70 0.19 -5.63
C SER A 44 -10.94 -0.69 -5.58
N THR A 45 -11.82 -0.57 -6.57
CA THR A 45 -13.05 -1.36 -6.72
C THR A 45 -13.17 -1.86 -8.16
N ALA A 46 -13.53 -3.13 -8.33
CA ALA A 46 -13.84 -3.73 -9.64
C ALA A 46 -14.78 -4.93 -9.50
N THR A 47 -15.53 -5.21 -10.55
CA THR A 47 -16.28 -6.47 -10.67
C THR A 47 -15.34 -7.55 -11.19
N VAL A 48 -15.19 -8.65 -10.45
CA VAL A 48 -14.38 -9.78 -10.89
C VAL A 48 -15.27 -10.94 -11.34
N VAL A 49 -14.96 -11.48 -12.52
CA VAL A 49 -15.74 -12.53 -13.18
C VAL A 49 -15.02 -13.88 -13.01
N ARG A 50 -15.71 -14.84 -12.40
CA ARG A 50 -15.27 -16.23 -12.26
C ARG A 50 -15.92 -17.09 -13.33
N THR A 51 -15.10 -17.90 -13.99
CA THR A 51 -15.45 -18.81 -15.09
C THR A 51 -15.10 -20.26 -14.71
N ALA A 52 -15.42 -21.23 -15.57
CA ALA A 52 -14.94 -22.62 -15.44
C ALA A 52 -13.40 -22.73 -15.43
N ASP A 53 -12.71 -21.83 -16.14
CA ASP A 53 -11.24 -21.81 -16.27
C ASP A 53 -10.52 -21.10 -15.11
N THR A 54 -11.27 -20.39 -14.24
CA THR A 54 -10.68 -19.68 -13.10
C THR A 54 -9.94 -20.63 -12.16
N PRO A 55 -8.63 -20.45 -11.93
CA PRO A 55 -7.88 -21.37 -11.08
C PRO A 55 -8.33 -21.28 -9.62
N LYS A 56 -8.12 -22.37 -8.86
CA LYS A 56 -8.46 -22.49 -7.42
C LYS A 56 -7.85 -21.39 -6.51
N THR A 57 -6.97 -20.56 -7.05
CA THR A 57 -6.25 -19.48 -6.37
C THR A 57 -5.79 -18.45 -7.38
N VAL A 58 -6.13 -17.18 -7.15
CA VAL A 58 -5.72 -16.02 -7.97
C VAL A 58 -5.04 -15.00 -7.06
N LYS A 59 -3.96 -14.37 -7.54
CA LYS A 59 -3.36 -13.17 -6.91
C LYS A 59 -3.88 -11.92 -7.62
N VAL A 60 -4.66 -11.10 -6.94
CA VAL A 60 -5.11 -9.82 -7.48
C VAL A 60 -4.20 -8.72 -6.94
N TYR A 61 -3.74 -7.84 -7.83
CA TYR A 61 -3.02 -6.62 -7.48
C TYR A 61 -3.97 -5.44 -7.75
N MET A 62 -4.34 -4.68 -6.73
CA MET A 62 -5.29 -3.56 -6.82
C MET A 62 -4.62 -2.24 -6.43
N GLN A 63 -5.00 -1.14 -7.06
CA GLN A 63 -4.58 0.19 -6.63
C GLN A 63 -5.48 0.66 -5.47
N VAL A 64 -4.94 0.70 -4.25
CA VAL A 64 -5.66 1.15 -3.06
C VAL A 64 -5.28 2.60 -2.75
N PRO A 65 -6.23 3.50 -2.47
CA PRO A 65 -5.93 4.84 -1.99
C PRO A 65 -5.36 4.78 -0.57
N MET A 66 -4.09 5.16 -0.43
CA MET A 66 -3.37 5.22 0.83
C MET A 66 -3.30 6.69 1.30
N GLY A 67 -4.01 6.99 2.38
CA GLY A 67 -3.94 8.29 3.05
C GLY A 67 -2.77 8.36 4.03
N ASN A 68 -1.93 9.37 3.91
CA ASN A 68 -0.92 9.73 4.91
C ASN A 68 -1.32 11.02 5.61
N ARG A 69 -1.20 11.05 6.95
CA ARG A 69 -1.41 12.28 7.73
C ARG A 69 -0.26 13.24 7.47
N VAL A 70 -0.58 14.40 6.89
CA VAL A 70 0.39 15.47 6.59
C VAL A 70 0.11 16.68 7.45
N CYS A 71 1.10 17.57 7.57
CA CYS A 71 0.87 18.88 8.15
C CYS A 71 0.50 19.87 7.03
N GLU A 72 -0.71 20.44 7.10
CA GLU A 72 -1.16 21.49 6.17
C GLU A 72 -0.68 22.86 6.62
N GLU A 73 -0.63 23.09 7.94
CA GLU A 73 -0.34 24.38 8.53
C GLU A 73 0.68 24.22 9.64
N THR A 74 1.87 24.77 9.45
CA THR A 74 2.96 24.77 10.42
C THR A 74 2.96 26.08 11.21
N GLY A 75 3.07 25.96 12.53
CA GLY A 75 3.25 27.08 13.44
C GLY A 75 4.60 26.99 14.15
N THR A 76 5.04 28.09 14.73
CA THR A 76 6.25 28.14 15.55
C THR A 76 5.86 28.60 16.95
N ARG A 77 6.39 27.91 17.98
CA ARG A 77 6.24 28.32 19.38
C ARG A 77 7.60 28.35 20.07
N MET A 78 7.78 29.28 21.00
CA MET A 78 8.96 29.27 21.87
C MET A 78 8.81 28.14 22.90
N VAL A 79 9.88 27.39 23.12
CA VAL A 79 9.98 26.42 24.22
C VAL A 79 11.29 26.64 24.96
N PHE A 80 11.25 26.49 26.28
CA PHE A 80 12.46 26.53 27.11
C PHE A 80 13.09 25.14 27.21
N GLY A 81 14.39 25.02 26.95
CA GLY A 81 15.10 23.75 27.09
C GLY A 81 16.50 23.79 26.49
N ARG A 82 17.15 22.62 26.42
CA ARG A 82 18.48 22.49 25.80
C ARG A 82 18.35 22.26 24.30
N ASN A 83 18.98 23.12 23.51
CA ASN A 83 19.03 23.03 22.05
C ASN A 83 20.42 23.49 21.53
N PRO A 84 20.96 22.91 20.43
CA PRO A 84 22.22 23.39 19.84
C PRO A 84 22.25 24.90 19.53
N VAL A 85 21.10 25.51 19.20
CA VAL A 85 20.96 26.96 18.95
C VAL A 85 21.25 27.79 20.23
N CYS A 86 21.04 27.25 21.42
CA CYS A 86 21.39 27.90 22.69
C CYS A 86 22.92 27.97 22.93
N GLY A 87 23.72 27.25 22.13
CA GLY A 87 25.16 27.11 22.34
C GLY A 87 25.53 26.15 23.47
N TYR A 88 26.81 26.18 23.85
CA TYR A 88 27.41 25.24 24.79
C TYR A 88 28.29 25.96 25.81
N ASP A 89 28.30 25.45 27.04
CA ASP A 89 29.29 25.77 28.06
C ASP A 89 30.36 24.68 28.12
N THR A 90 31.62 25.09 28.26
CA THR A 90 32.70 24.17 28.58
C THR A 90 32.80 24.03 30.09
N VAL A 91 32.41 22.87 30.62
CA VAL A 91 32.56 22.54 32.04
C VAL A 91 33.67 21.52 32.22
N LEU A 92 34.45 21.62 33.30
CA LEU A 92 35.43 20.59 33.64
C LEU A 92 34.71 19.39 34.25
N ARG A 93 34.74 18.25 33.55
CA ARG A 93 34.26 16.98 34.10
C ARG A 93 35.44 16.23 34.72
N THR A 94 35.35 16.01 36.01
CA THR A 94 36.31 15.17 36.75
C THR A 94 35.87 13.71 36.71
N VAL A 95 36.76 12.80 36.32
CA VAL A 95 36.53 11.36 36.32
C VAL A 95 37.70 10.61 36.94
N TRP A 96 37.42 9.42 37.48
CA TRP A 96 38.46 8.45 37.81
C TRP A 96 38.83 7.66 36.57
N ARG A 97 40.11 7.71 36.17
CA ARG A 97 40.66 6.84 35.13
C ARG A 97 41.68 5.88 35.72
N ASN A 98 41.64 4.64 35.21
CA ASN A 98 42.67 3.65 35.47
C ASN A 98 43.80 3.89 34.47
N TYR A 99 45.02 4.00 34.99
CA TYR A 99 46.23 4.04 34.18
C TYR A 99 47.17 2.93 34.65
N CYS A 100 47.95 2.39 33.72
CA CYS A 100 48.89 1.35 34.04
C CYS A 100 50.16 1.97 34.63
N VAL A 101 50.59 1.49 35.80
CA VAL A 101 51.85 1.91 36.44
C VAL A 101 52.95 0.87 36.29
N ARG A 102 52.62 -0.38 35.95
CA ARG A 102 53.61 -1.42 35.65
C ARG A 102 53.14 -2.34 34.54
N TYR A 103 53.97 -2.45 33.50
CA TYR A 103 53.80 -3.40 32.40
C TYR A 103 54.78 -4.58 32.54
N GLU A 104 54.35 -5.76 32.12
CA GLU A 104 55.20 -6.95 31.95
C GLU A 104 55.18 -7.39 30.48
N ARG A 105 56.28 -7.95 29.98
CA ARG A 105 56.30 -8.62 28.68
C ARG A 105 55.55 -9.95 28.75
N THR A 106 54.74 -10.24 27.75
CA THR A 106 54.10 -11.55 27.58
C THR A 106 55.03 -12.51 26.84
N PRO A 107 54.89 -13.84 27.01
CA PRO A 107 55.70 -14.83 26.29
C PRO A 107 55.57 -14.77 24.76
N ARG A 108 54.54 -14.08 24.23
CA ARG A 108 54.31 -13.84 22.79
C ARG A 108 54.84 -12.49 22.30
N GLY A 109 55.69 -11.81 23.08
CA GLY A 109 56.35 -10.55 22.71
C GLY A 109 55.53 -9.27 22.92
N GLY A 110 54.28 -9.37 23.36
CA GLY A 110 53.46 -8.20 23.70
C GLY A 110 53.78 -7.62 25.09
N THR A 111 53.12 -6.53 25.47
CA THR A 111 53.11 -6.01 26.85
C THR A 111 51.71 -6.12 27.44
N ARG A 112 51.62 -6.48 28.73
CA ARG A 112 50.36 -6.48 29.50
C ARG A 112 50.50 -5.56 30.71
N CYS A 113 49.43 -4.89 31.10
CA CYS A 113 49.41 -4.19 32.37
C CYS A 113 49.24 -5.17 33.53
N VAL A 114 50.01 -5.01 34.61
CA VAL A 114 49.92 -5.85 35.82
C VAL A 114 49.69 -5.08 37.11
N ALA A 115 49.89 -3.76 37.09
CA ALA A 115 49.53 -2.89 38.20
C ALA A 115 48.78 -1.67 37.65
N TRP A 116 47.55 -1.49 38.12
CA TRP A 116 46.69 -0.37 37.78
C TRP A 116 46.63 0.61 38.95
N GLN A 117 46.70 1.90 38.66
CA GLN A 117 46.41 2.94 39.64
C GLN A 117 45.24 3.80 39.14
N ARG A 118 44.47 4.34 40.08
CA ARG A 118 43.39 5.29 39.80
C ARG A 118 43.93 6.71 39.94
N ARG A 119 43.73 7.55 38.92
CA ARG A 119 43.97 9.00 39.01
C ARG A 119 42.67 9.74 38.73
N LEU A 120 42.49 10.82 39.46
CA LEU A 120 41.44 11.79 39.22
C LEU A 120 41.92 12.72 38.09
N GLU A 121 41.25 12.68 36.95
CA GLU A 121 41.56 13.49 35.77
C GLU A 121 40.37 14.40 35.46
N SER A 122 40.63 15.69 35.25
CA SER A 122 39.61 16.66 34.84
C SER A 122 39.85 17.02 33.39
N TYR A 123 38.82 16.90 32.55
CA TYR A 123 38.88 17.27 31.15
C TYR A 123 37.67 18.14 30.78
N PRO A 124 37.82 19.09 29.84
CA PRO A 124 36.71 19.91 29.38
C PRO A 124 35.68 19.05 28.65
N VAL A 125 34.40 19.25 28.97
CA VAL A 125 33.26 18.72 28.22
C VAL A 125 32.30 19.84 27.87
N SER A 126 31.83 19.85 26.62
CA SER A 126 30.80 20.79 26.16
C SER A 126 29.42 20.31 26.61
N VAL A 127 28.72 21.11 27.40
CA VAL A 127 27.34 20.86 27.83
C VAL A 127 26.44 21.90 27.19
N MET A 128 25.33 21.44 26.61
CA MET A 128 24.39 22.28 25.89
C MET A 128 23.63 23.21 26.86
N ARG A 129 23.61 24.51 26.56
CA ARG A 129 22.89 25.53 27.34
C ARG A 129 21.39 25.32 27.26
N ALA A 130 20.68 25.79 28.28
CA ALA A 130 19.22 25.93 28.24
C ALA A 130 18.85 27.38 27.89
N CYS A 131 17.95 27.55 26.93
CA CYS A 131 17.41 28.85 26.53
C CYS A 131 15.97 28.69 26.02
N GLU A 132 15.28 29.80 25.75
CA GLU A 132 14.09 29.79 24.91
C GLU A 132 14.50 29.73 23.44
N TYR A 133 13.94 28.78 22.70
CA TYR A 133 14.19 28.63 21.26
C TYR A 133 12.90 28.29 20.51
N PRO A 134 12.78 28.71 19.23
CA PRO A 134 11.62 28.38 18.41
C PRO A 134 11.61 26.90 18.04
N VAL A 135 10.45 26.27 18.19
CA VAL A 135 10.16 24.92 17.67
C VAL A 135 8.94 24.98 16.76
N ASN A 136 9.11 24.43 15.56
CA ASN A 136 8.02 24.24 14.62
C ASN A 136 7.14 23.06 15.07
N TYR A 137 5.84 23.25 15.01
CA TYR A 137 4.84 22.24 15.30
C TYR A 137 3.73 22.29 14.26
N CYS A 138 2.92 21.23 14.18
CA CYS A 138 1.78 21.23 13.28
C CYS A 138 0.55 21.85 13.96
N VAL A 139 0.03 22.92 13.36
CA VAL A 139 -1.22 23.60 13.78
C VAL A 139 -2.42 22.83 13.23
N ARG A 140 -2.40 22.50 11.92
CA ARG A 140 -3.48 21.78 11.26
C ARG A 140 -2.96 20.58 10.47
N TYR A 141 -3.56 19.43 10.71
CA TYR A 141 -3.27 18.19 10.01
C TYR A 141 -4.31 17.92 8.93
N GLY A 142 -3.84 17.45 7.78
CA GLY A 142 -4.66 16.98 6.67
C GLY A 142 -4.28 15.55 6.26
N THR A 143 -4.86 15.10 5.15
CA THR A 143 -4.60 13.79 4.56
C THR A 143 -4.14 13.94 3.12
N ALA A 144 -2.92 13.50 2.81
CA ALA A 144 -2.44 13.37 1.45
C ALA A 144 -2.71 11.94 0.96
N THR A 145 -3.50 11.79 -0.10
CA THR A 145 -3.83 10.50 -0.71
C THR A 145 -2.91 10.19 -1.89
N HIS A 146 -2.42 8.96 -1.96
CA HIS A 146 -1.68 8.41 -3.10
C HIS A 146 -2.15 6.98 -3.36
N PHE A 147 -2.03 6.48 -4.58
CA PHE A 147 -2.39 5.09 -4.89
C PHE A 147 -1.19 4.16 -4.72
N GLU A 148 -1.38 3.04 -4.01
CA GLU A 148 -0.37 2.00 -3.86
C GLU A 148 -0.93 0.64 -4.32
N THR A 149 -0.13 -0.13 -5.06
CA THR A 149 -0.53 -1.45 -5.53
C THR A 149 -0.45 -2.48 -4.40
N LYS A 150 -1.60 -2.78 -3.78
CA LYS A 150 -1.76 -3.81 -2.74
C LYS A 150 -2.17 -5.15 -3.36
N LYS A 151 -1.96 -6.25 -2.63
CA LYS A 151 -2.08 -7.61 -3.18
C LYS A 151 -2.94 -8.51 -2.31
N VAL A 152 -4.11 -8.90 -2.81
CA VAL A 152 -5.02 -9.86 -2.20
C VAL A 152 -4.96 -11.22 -2.89
N LYS A 153 -5.13 -12.31 -2.14
CA LYS A 153 -5.21 -13.68 -2.66
C LYS A 153 -6.64 -14.22 -2.57
N LEU A 154 -7.30 -14.36 -3.71
CA LEU A 154 -8.61 -15.00 -3.82
C LEU A 154 -8.45 -16.53 -3.85
N VAL A 155 -9.27 -17.25 -3.10
CA VAL A 155 -9.21 -18.72 -2.96
C VAL A 155 -10.56 -19.37 -3.19
N PHE A 156 -10.70 -20.03 -4.34
CA PHE A 156 -11.93 -20.68 -4.81
C PHE A 156 -11.96 -22.20 -4.54
N ARG A 157 -11.04 -22.74 -3.72
CA ARG A 157 -10.90 -24.20 -3.48
C ARG A 157 -12.18 -24.88 -2.95
N LYS A 158 -13.10 -24.15 -2.32
CA LYS A 158 -14.40 -24.63 -1.82
C LYS A 158 -15.60 -23.93 -2.49
N ALA A 159 -15.41 -23.34 -3.68
CA ALA A 159 -16.50 -22.77 -4.48
C ALA A 159 -17.19 -23.86 -5.33
N LYS A 160 -18.36 -23.56 -5.92
CA LYS A 160 -19.03 -24.45 -6.89
C LYS A 160 -18.13 -24.64 -8.11
N LYS A 161 -18.06 -25.86 -8.67
CA LYS A 161 -17.42 -26.06 -9.98
C LYS A 161 -18.40 -25.56 -11.04
N LEU A 162 -17.99 -24.58 -11.84
CA LEU A 162 -18.81 -24.02 -12.91
C LEU A 162 -18.74 -24.91 -14.16
N SER A 163 -19.83 -24.99 -14.92
CA SER A 163 -19.81 -25.53 -16.29
C SER A 163 -19.26 -24.51 -17.30
N GLY A 164 -18.94 -24.94 -18.52
CA GLY A 164 -18.16 -24.14 -19.49
C GLY A 164 -18.81 -22.81 -19.91
N SER A 165 -20.13 -22.68 -19.80
CA SER A 165 -20.89 -21.45 -20.07
C SER A 165 -21.30 -20.68 -18.81
N GLU A 166 -21.09 -21.23 -17.62
CA GLU A 166 -21.43 -20.58 -16.36
C GLU A 166 -20.38 -19.53 -15.97
N GLN A 167 -20.88 -18.38 -15.50
CA GLN A 167 -20.09 -17.31 -14.92
C GLN A 167 -20.70 -16.87 -13.59
N GLU A 168 -19.85 -16.33 -12.72
CA GLU A 168 -20.26 -15.69 -11.47
C GLU A 168 -19.52 -14.35 -11.32
N THR A 169 -20.20 -13.32 -10.85
CA THR A 169 -19.62 -11.99 -10.64
C THR A 169 -19.57 -11.63 -9.16
N PHE A 170 -18.48 -10.97 -8.76
CA PHE A 170 -18.26 -10.51 -7.39
C PHE A 170 -17.72 -9.08 -7.42
N LEU A 171 -18.23 -8.21 -6.57
CA LEU A 171 -17.62 -6.89 -6.33
C LEU A 171 -16.41 -7.09 -5.41
N LEU A 172 -15.22 -6.71 -5.85
CA LEU A 172 -13.99 -6.73 -5.06
C LEU A 172 -13.57 -5.28 -4.75
N SER A 173 -13.42 -4.94 -3.47
CA SER A 173 -12.96 -3.63 -3.01
C SER A 173 -11.75 -3.75 -2.09
N GLY A 174 -10.83 -2.78 -2.16
CA GLY A 174 -9.67 -2.66 -1.30
C GLY A 174 -9.48 -1.23 -0.80
N ASP A 175 -9.47 -1.06 0.52
CA ASP A 175 -9.42 0.23 1.22
C ASP A 175 -8.28 0.26 2.24
N GLN A 176 -7.77 1.43 2.62
CA GLN A 176 -6.77 1.54 3.68
C GLN A 176 -7.39 1.29 5.06
N ARG A 177 -6.81 0.40 5.88
CA ARG A 177 -7.35 0.03 7.21
C ARG A 177 -7.50 1.22 8.17
N ALA A 178 -6.55 2.16 8.11
CA ALA A 178 -6.54 3.39 8.88
C ALA A 178 -5.57 4.40 8.25
N VAL A 179 -5.84 5.70 8.39
CA VAL A 179 -4.95 6.77 7.88
C VAL A 179 -3.55 6.62 8.47
N GLY A 180 -2.53 6.64 7.60
CA GLY A 180 -1.13 6.39 7.95
C GLY A 180 -0.75 4.90 8.13
N SER A 181 -1.69 3.97 7.95
CA SER A 181 -1.38 2.53 7.95
C SER A 181 -0.79 2.11 6.60
N SER A 182 0.20 1.20 6.62
CA SER A 182 0.68 0.51 5.43
C SER A 182 -0.22 -0.63 4.96
N ASN A 183 -1.27 -0.96 5.73
CA ASN A 183 -2.13 -2.12 5.48
C ASN A 183 -3.43 -1.71 4.78
N ALA A 184 -3.93 -2.60 3.91
CA ALA A 184 -5.21 -2.45 3.24
C ALA A 184 -6.13 -3.61 3.62
N ASP A 185 -7.41 -3.31 3.79
CA ASP A 185 -8.47 -4.28 4.00
C ASP A 185 -9.17 -4.56 2.68
N PHE A 186 -9.39 -5.85 2.40
CA PHE A 186 -10.06 -6.29 1.19
C PHE A 186 -11.38 -6.97 1.52
N THR A 187 -12.43 -6.51 0.85
CA THR A 187 -13.78 -7.08 0.94
C THR A 187 -14.21 -7.58 -0.43
N MET A 188 -15.06 -8.60 -0.45
CA MET A 188 -15.61 -9.14 -1.68
C MET A 188 -17.06 -9.56 -1.46
N LYS A 189 -17.97 -9.08 -2.30
CA LYS A 189 -19.41 -9.33 -2.20
C LYS A 189 -19.88 -10.10 -3.44
N PRO A 190 -20.70 -11.16 -3.30
CA PRO A 190 -21.35 -11.78 -4.46
C PRO A 190 -22.31 -10.77 -5.12
N LEU A 191 -22.37 -10.78 -6.46
CA LEU A 191 -23.33 -9.98 -7.24
C LEU A 191 -24.29 -10.92 -7.98
N ASN A 192 -23.77 -11.74 -8.90
CA ASN A 192 -24.54 -12.77 -9.59
C ASN A 192 -23.83 -14.11 -9.42
N THR A 193 -24.42 -15.06 -8.67
CA THR A 193 -23.75 -16.31 -8.29
C THR A 193 -24.64 -17.55 -8.44
N GLN A 194 -24.06 -18.64 -8.93
CA GLN A 194 -24.73 -19.93 -9.15
C GLN A 194 -24.92 -20.75 -7.85
N ALA A 195 -24.55 -20.18 -6.71
CA ALA A 195 -24.64 -20.76 -5.38
C ALA A 195 -24.47 -19.66 -4.31
N THR A 196 -24.93 -19.92 -3.09
CA THR A 196 -24.69 -19.02 -1.94
C THR A 196 -23.30 -19.26 -1.34
N TYR A 197 -22.55 -18.18 -1.08
CA TYR A 197 -21.16 -18.24 -0.61
C TYR A 197 -20.93 -17.59 0.76
N GLU A 198 -20.20 -18.29 1.63
CA GLU A 198 -19.54 -17.76 2.80
C GLU A 198 -18.20 -17.13 2.35
N VAL A 199 -18.10 -15.80 2.41
CA VAL A 199 -16.86 -15.07 2.14
C VAL A 199 -16.09 -14.84 3.44
N LYS A 200 -14.85 -15.33 3.54
CA LYS A 200 -13.98 -15.10 4.70
C LYS A 200 -12.68 -14.40 4.31
N SER A 201 -12.54 -13.14 4.74
CA SER A 201 -11.25 -12.46 4.81
C SER A 201 -10.41 -13.01 5.97
N SER A 202 -9.09 -13.03 5.83
CA SER A 202 -8.17 -13.67 6.78
C SER A 202 -6.76 -13.10 6.67
N ASP A 203 -6.38 -12.30 7.67
CA ASP A 203 -5.11 -11.55 7.71
C ASP A 203 -3.90 -12.42 8.10
N PHE A 204 -4.14 -13.52 8.82
CA PHE A 204 -3.12 -14.29 9.56
C PHE A 204 -1.98 -14.87 8.68
N PHE A 205 -2.13 -14.86 7.36
CA PHE A 205 -1.05 -15.23 6.43
C PHE A 205 -0.99 -14.27 5.23
N GLY A 206 -1.21 -12.98 5.45
CA GLY A 206 -1.40 -11.96 4.42
C GLY A 206 -2.76 -12.06 3.73
N ASP A 207 -3.16 -10.95 3.11
CA ASP A 207 -4.53 -10.64 2.69
C ASP A 207 -5.13 -11.75 1.80
N LYS A 208 -6.08 -12.50 2.38
CA LYS A 208 -6.68 -13.69 1.79
C LYS A 208 -8.19 -13.67 1.92
N ILE A 209 -8.87 -13.75 0.78
CA ILE A 209 -10.32 -13.95 0.71
C ILE A 209 -10.58 -15.38 0.28
N LYS A 210 -11.34 -16.13 1.08
CA LYS A 210 -11.74 -17.51 0.82
C LYS A 210 -13.23 -17.56 0.54
N LEU A 211 -13.64 -18.17 -0.57
CA LEU A 211 -15.03 -18.54 -0.81
C LEU A 211 -15.25 -19.98 -0.34
N LYS A 212 -16.32 -20.20 0.41
CA LYS A 212 -16.85 -21.53 0.73
C LYS A 212 -18.34 -21.54 0.39
N LYS A 213 -18.76 -22.44 -0.49
CA LYS A 213 -20.17 -22.68 -0.79
C LYS A 213 -20.95 -23.06 0.49
N ILE A 214 -22.16 -22.53 0.64
CA ILE A 214 -23.11 -22.86 1.71
C ILE A 214 -24.23 -23.77 1.16
N SER A 215 -24.97 -23.29 0.16
CA SER A 215 -26.05 -24.02 -0.53
C SER A 215 -25.84 -24.08 -2.04
N ASP A 216 -26.62 -24.89 -2.76
CA ASP A 216 -26.69 -24.86 -4.23
C ASP A 216 -27.68 -23.83 -4.78
N GLU A 217 -28.52 -23.26 -3.92
CA GLU A 217 -29.50 -22.25 -4.30
C GLU A 217 -28.76 -20.96 -4.69
N PRO A 218 -29.08 -20.37 -5.87
CA PRO A 218 -28.53 -19.10 -6.27
C PRO A 218 -29.03 -18.01 -5.32
N MET A 219 -28.16 -17.05 -5.02
CA MET A 219 -28.56 -15.91 -4.19
C MET A 219 -29.35 -14.95 -5.07
N THR A 220 -30.66 -15.11 -5.14
CA THR A 220 -31.54 -14.09 -5.73
C THR A 220 -31.46 -12.86 -4.84
N LEU A 221 -30.77 -11.83 -5.32
CA LEU A 221 -30.95 -10.48 -4.80
C LEU A 221 -32.43 -10.12 -5.00
N GLU A 222 -33.19 -10.13 -3.91
CA GLU A 222 -34.46 -9.40 -3.88
C GLU A 222 -34.11 -7.93 -4.12
N VAL A 223 -34.31 -7.49 -5.37
CA VAL A 223 -34.30 -6.08 -5.72
C VAL A 223 -35.45 -5.48 -4.92
N ALA A 224 -35.10 -4.79 -3.82
CA ALA A 224 -36.08 -4.06 -3.04
C ALA A 224 -36.86 -3.17 -4.02
N PRO A 225 -38.21 -3.24 -4.06
CA PRO A 225 -38.98 -2.47 -5.02
C PRO A 225 -38.62 -1.01 -4.85
N GLU A 226 -38.25 -0.36 -5.96
CA GLU A 226 -37.89 1.06 -5.97
C GLU A 226 -39.04 1.83 -5.31
N SER A 227 -38.73 2.49 -4.19
CA SER A 227 -39.70 3.33 -3.50
C SER A 227 -39.99 4.51 -4.42
N ASN A 228 -41.13 4.44 -5.14
CA ASN A 228 -41.60 5.51 -6.01
C ASN A 228 -41.48 6.85 -5.27
N GLU A 229 -40.59 7.72 -5.76
CA GLU A 229 -40.45 9.06 -5.21
C GLU A 229 -41.77 9.81 -5.40
N GLU A 230 -42.38 10.20 -4.29
CA GLU A 230 -43.63 10.93 -4.27
C GLU A 230 -43.40 12.30 -4.90
N GLN A 231 -43.97 12.51 -6.10
CA GLN A 231 -43.74 13.72 -6.90
C GLN A 231 -44.45 14.92 -6.24
N VAL A 232 -43.72 15.66 -5.40
CA VAL A 232 -44.23 16.85 -4.70
C VAL A 232 -44.50 17.97 -5.71
N ASP A 233 -45.76 18.07 -6.14
CA ASP A 233 -46.24 19.07 -7.10
C ASP A 233 -46.40 20.45 -6.42
N ASN A 234 -45.30 21.22 -6.38
CA ASN A 234 -45.27 22.57 -5.80
C ASN A 234 -46.01 23.57 -6.70
N ARG A 235 -47.31 23.75 -6.44
CA ARG A 235 -48.08 24.93 -6.88
C ARG A 235 -48.33 25.89 -5.72
N SER A 236 -47.78 27.09 -5.83
CA SER A 236 -48.14 28.29 -5.04
C SER A 236 -47.80 29.53 -5.86
#